data_AF-A0A0M8RF46-F1
#
_entry.id   AF-A0A0M8RF46-F1
#
_cell.length_a   1.000
_cell.length_b   1.000
_cell.length_c   1.000
_cell.angle_alpha   90.00
_cell.angle_beta   90.00
_cell.angle_gamma   90.00
#
_symmetry.space_group_name_H-M   'P 1'
#
loop_
_entity.id
_entity.type
_entity.pdbx_description
1 polymer ?
#
loop_
_entity_poly.entity_id
_entity_poly.type
_entity_poly.pdbx_seq_one_letter_code
_entity_poly.pdbx_strand_id
1 'polypeptide(L)' 'MGNGSCPDLFELSDGRFAVIGTDMTADLDPKLPGDASRGDHERIVVITRDTLLRARADIAAL' A
#
# COMPACT_ATOMS: atom_id res chain seq x y z
N MET A 1 12.24 -23.78 6.45
CA MET A 1 11.45 -22.75 7.16
C MET A 1 11.98 -21.41 6.68
N GLY A 2 11.21 -20.72 5.83
CA GLY A 2 11.66 -19.45 5.25
C GLY A 2 11.54 -18.34 6.28
N ASN A 3 12.66 -17.73 6.66
CA ASN A 3 12.69 -16.43 7.35
C ASN A 3 12.34 -15.31 6.35
N GLY A 4 11.22 -15.45 5.65
CA GLY A 4 10.71 -14.41 4.77
C GLY A 4 9.88 -13.46 5.61
N SER A 5 10.45 -12.33 6.01
CA SER A 5 9.60 -11.17 6.28
C SER A 5 8.81 -10.96 4.99
N CYS A 6 7.52 -11.29 4.96
CA CYS A 6 6.67 -10.91 3.84
C CYS A 6 6.86 -9.41 3.62
N PRO A 7 7.23 -8.96 2.41
CA PRO A 7 7.41 -7.55 2.17
C PRO A 7 6.06 -6.84 2.32
N ASP A 8 6.06 -5.73 3.05
CA ASP A 8 4.87 -4.90 3.22
C ASP A 8 4.48 -4.18 1.89
N LEU A 9 5.41 -4.11 0.91
CA LEU A 9 5.20 -3.52 -0.41
C LEU A 9 6.09 -4.23 -1.43
N PHE A 10 5.52 -4.73 -2.54
CA PHE A 10 6.26 -5.44 -3.59
C PHE A 10 5.60 -5.34 -4.97
N GLU A 11 6.40 -5.51 -6.02
CA GLU A 11 5.94 -5.52 -7.41
C GLU A 11 5.37 -6.89 -7.81
N LEU A 12 4.28 -6.86 -8.58
CA LEU A 12 3.64 -8.01 -9.20
C LEU A 12 4.25 -8.27 -10.58
N SER A 13 4.08 -9.49 -11.09
CA SER A 13 4.62 -9.88 -12.41
C SER A 13 4.09 -9.07 -13.60
N ASP A 14 3.03 -8.29 -13.39
CA ASP A 14 2.41 -7.40 -14.39
C ASP A 14 2.77 -5.91 -14.19
N GLY A 15 3.74 -5.60 -13.33
CA GLY A 15 4.25 -4.24 -13.07
C GLY A 15 3.40 -3.43 -12.09
N ARG A 16 2.35 -4.00 -11.50
CA ARG A 16 1.57 -3.35 -10.43
C ARG A 16 2.22 -3.58 -9.07
N PHE A 17 1.87 -2.78 -8.08
CA PHE A 17 2.37 -2.94 -6.71
C PHE A 17 1.29 -3.48 -5.79
N ALA A 18 1.65 -4.47 -4.98
CA ALA A 18 0.85 -4.93 -3.86
C ALA A 18 1.32 -4.25 -2.58
N VAL A 19 0.37 -3.66 -1.84
CA VAL A 19 0.59 -3.04 -0.54
C VAL A 19 -0.10 -3.89 0.52
N ILE A 20 0.63 -4.31 1.55
CA ILE A 20 0.09 -5.00 2.71
C ILE A 20 0.09 -4.01 3.88
N GLY A 21 -1.10 -3.72 4.39
CA GLY A 21 -1.29 -2.78 5.49
C GLY A 21 -2.66 -2.93 6.14
N THR A 22 -3.01 -1.99 7.00
CA THR A 22 -4.31 -1.97 7.69
C THR A 22 -5.37 -1.35 6.79
N ASP A 23 -6.46 -2.07 6.54
CA ASP A 23 -7.64 -1.49 5.89
C ASP A 23 -8.28 -0.47 6.84
N MET A 24 -8.30 0.80 6.41
CA MET A 24 -8.91 1.92 7.12
C MET A 24 -9.99 2.59 6.27
N THR A 25 -10.56 1.88 5.30
CA THR A 25 -11.53 2.43 4.35
C THR A 25 -12.70 3.08 5.08
N ALA A 26 -13.35 2.39 6.03
CA ALA A 26 -14.49 2.94 6.75
C ALA A 26 -14.18 4.23 7.54
N ASP A 27 -12.95 4.36 8.05
CA ASP A 27 -12.54 5.48 8.89
C ASP A 27 -12.07 6.70 8.09
N LEU A 28 -11.56 6.48 6.88
CA LEU A 28 -10.90 7.50 6.05
C LEU A 28 -11.73 7.92 4.85
N ASP A 29 -12.59 7.06 4.31
CA ASP A 29 -13.46 7.36 3.17
C ASP A 29 -14.34 8.61 3.43
N PRO A 30 -14.97 8.79 4.61
CA PRO A 30 -15.72 10.01 4.93
C PRO A 30 -14.84 11.27 5.14
N LYS A 31 -13.51 11.10 5.21
CA LYS A 31 -12.52 12.17 5.46
C LYS A 31 -11.71 12.52 4.22
N LEU A 32 -12.01 11.90 3.07
CA LEU A 32 -11.34 12.23 1.83
C LEU A 32 -11.56 13.71 1.48
N PRO A 33 -10.53 14.41 0.98
CA PRO A 33 -10.69 15.78 0.48
C PRO A 33 -11.69 15.78 -0.69
N GLY A 34 -12.34 16.93 -0.94
CA GLY A 34 -13.47 17.00 -1.87
C GLY A 34 -13.14 16.70 -3.34
N ASP A 35 -11.85 16.70 -3.70
CA ASP A 35 -11.33 16.32 -5.01
C ASP A 35 -10.89 14.84 -5.08
N ALA A 36 -10.97 14.10 -3.97
CA ALA A 36 -10.65 12.69 -3.90
C ALA A 36 -11.91 11.85 -3.65
N SER A 37 -11.99 10.73 -4.36
CA SER A 37 -13.00 9.71 -4.12
C SER A 37 -12.38 8.35 -4.36
N ARG A 38 -12.98 7.34 -3.75
CA ARG A 38 -12.58 5.95 -3.89
C ARG A 38 -13.65 5.23 -4.72
N GLY A 39 -13.26 4.52 -5.76
CA GLY A 39 -14.15 3.67 -6.55
C GLY A 39 -14.59 2.43 -5.77
N ASP A 40 -15.74 1.84 -6.10
CA ASP A 40 -16.39 0.76 -5.33
C ASP A 40 -15.48 -0.42 -4.94
N HIS A 41 -14.48 -0.74 -5.76
CA HIS A 41 -13.59 -1.88 -5.59
C HIS A 41 -12.26 -1.54 -4.90
N GLU A 42 -12.01 -0.28 -4.60
CA GLU A 42 -10.75 0.16 -4.00
C GLU A 42 -10.82 0.10 -2.47
N ARG A 43 -9.67 0.14 -1.79
CA ARG A 43 -9.59 0.20 -0.34
C ARG A 43 -8.54 1.21 0.07
N ILE A 44 -8.79 1.94 1.15
CA ILE A 44 -7.79 2.81 1.76
C ILE A 44 -6.97 1.96 2.72
N VAL A 45 -5.76 1.59 2.28
CA VAL A 45 -4.82 0.78 3.07
C VAL A 45 -3.73 1.70 3.65
N VAL A 46 -3.56 1.65 4.97
CA VAL A 46 -2.55 2.44 5.68
C VAL A 46 -1.34 1.58 5.99
N ILE A 47 -0.16 2.11 5.66
CA ILE A 47 1.14 1.54 5.96
C ILE A 47 1.99 2.53 6.76
N THR A 48 3.02 2.02 7.43
CA THR A 48 3.94 2.87 8.18
C THR A 48 4.91 3.62 7.27
N ARG A 49 5.46 4.73 7.75
CA ARG A 49 6.57 5.41 7.06
C ARG A 49 7.77 4.48 6.89
N ASP A 50 8.06 3.65 7.88
CA ASP A 50 9.18 2.71 7.85
C ASP A 50 9.05 1.70 6.71
N THR A 51 7.84 1.15 6.51
CA THR A 51 7.49 0.32 5.34
C THR A 51 7.87 1.00 4.03
N LEU A 52 7.46 2.25 3.83
CA LEU A 52 7.77 3.00 2.60
C LEU A 52 9.28 3.25 2.43
N LEU A 53 10.00 3.52 3.51
CA LEU A 53 11.45 3.73 3.46
C LEU A 53 12.21 2.46 3.11
N ARG A 54 11.77 1.31 3.65
CA ARG A 54 12.33 0.00 3.30
C ARG A 54 12.10 -0.31 1.82
N ALA A 55 10.90 -0.05 1.32
CA ALA A 55 10.55 -0.24 -0.09
C ALA A 55 11.19 0.78 -1.05
N ARG A 56 11.75 1.89 -0.54
CA ARG A 56 12.33 2.95 -1.38
C ARG A 56 13.41 2.42 -2.33
N ALA A 57 14.26 1.50 -1.86
CA ALA A 57 15.34 0.95 -2.68
C ALA A 57 14.78 0.12 -3.85
N ASP A 58 13.69 -0.63 -3.61
CA ASP A 58 13.05 -1.46 -4.62
C ASP A 58 12.27 -0.61 -5.62
N ILE A 59 11.56 0.43 -5.17
CA ILE A 59 10.79 1.33 -6.05
C ILE A 59 11.70 2.24 -6.87
N ALA A 60 12.78 2.77 -6.29
CA ALA A 60 13.68 3.69 -7.00
C ALA A 60 14.55 3.01 -8.08
N ALA A 61 14.54 1.67 -8.12
CA ALA A 61 15.25 0.87 -9.11
C ALA A 61 14.43 0.60 -10.39
N LEU A 62 13.17 1.07 -10.44
CA LEU A 62 12.27 1.04 -11.60
C LEU A 62 12.54 2.20 -12.56
#